data_AF-A0AAU1XQN4-F1
#
_entry.id   AF-A0AAU1XQN4-F1
#
_cell.length_a   1.000
_cell.length_b   1.000
_cell.length_c   1.000
_cell.angle_alpha   90.00
_cell.angle_beta   90.00
_cell.angle_gamma   90.00
#
_symmetry.space_group_name_H-M   'P 1'
#
loop_
_entity.id
_entity.type
_entity.pdbx_description
1 polymer ?
#
loop_
_entity_poly.entity_id
_entity_poly.type
_entity_poly.pdbx_seq_one_letter_code
_entity_poly.pdbx_strand_id
1 'polypeptide(L)'
;MGSRVRSTVATSLVGATAALVALLVPGTAHAAPAKLSHASAVSKLNATGGIGLSSSGGCSNRNNSTCTSLEQVNAASISDVITLRKASGCALTITGGTEVGHAAGTYSHWNGYKIDFSPTSCVGNYVTGSFTRIANRGDGAARYRSAAGNVYARESNHWDVTFCGGSSACTSAASS
;
A
#
# COMPACT_ATOMS: atom_id res chain seq x y z
N MET A 1 -48.43 -37.56 62.53
CA MET A 1 -48.23 -38.90 61.94
C MET A 1 -47.84 -38.73 60.48
N GLY A 2 -46.83 -39.35 59.89
CA GLY A 2 -45.87 -40.36 60.34
C GLY A 2 -45.18 -40.95 59.10
N SER A 3 -43.87 -41.20 59.22
CA SER A 3 -43.05 -42.14 58.42
C SER A 3 -42.81 -41.80 56.94
N ARG A 4 -41.65 -42.07 56.34
CA ARG A 4 -40.37 -42.66 56.77
C ARG A 4 -39.32 -42.39 55.69
N VAL A 5 -38.08 -42.50 56.13
CA VAL A 5 -36.77 -42.25 55.52
C VAL A 5 -36.39 -43.29 54.44
N ARG A 6 -35.53 -42.89 53.48
CA ARG A 6 -34.26 -43.54 52.99
C ARG A 6 -34.13 -43.40 51.46
N SER A 7 -33.21 -42.58 50.94
CA SER A 7 -31.74 -42.74 50.86
C SER A 7 -31.29 -43.51 49.61
N THR A 8 -30.67 -42.82 48.66
CA THR A 8 -29.36 -43.22 48.09
C THR A 8 -28.73 -42.05 47.33
N VAL A 9 -27.50 -41.77 47.73
CA VAL A 9 -26.53 -40.90 47.08
C VAL A 9 -26.13 -41.51 45.74
N ALA A 10 -26.11 -40.71 44.67
CA ALA A 10 -25.39 -41.03 43.45
C ALA A 10 -24.50 -39.84 43.12
N THR A 11 -23.24 -39.93 43.56
CA THR A 11 -22.16 -39.03 43.21
C THR A 11 -21.77 -39.32 41.76
N SER A 12 -22.17 -38.46 40.82
CA SER A 12 -21.68 -38.55 39.44
C SER A 12 -20.46 -37.65 39.26
N LEU A 13 -19.38 -38.28 38.83
CA LEU A 13 -18.07 -37.72 38.56
C LEU A 13 -18.11 -36.43 37.73
N VAL A 14 -17.26 -35.49 38.14
CA VAL A 14 -16.73 -34.40 37.32
C VAL A 14 -16.03 -35.00 36.10
N GLY A 15 -16.54 -34.71 34.91
CA GLY A 15 -15.89 -34.98 33.63
C GLY A 15 -15.79 -33.68 32.84
N ALA A 16 -14.78 -32.87 33.13
CA ALA A 16 -14.49 -31.66 32.38
C ALA A 16 -13.90 -32.03 31.01
N THR A 17 -14.71 -31.99 29.95
CA THR A 17 -14.20 -31.93 28.58
C THR A 17 -14.26 -30.48 28.12
N ALA A 18 -13.19 -29.73 28.39
CA ALA A 18 -12.94 -28.47 27.68
C ALA A 18 -12.64 -28.83 26.22
N ALA A 19 -13.65 -28.77 25.36
CA ALA A 19 -13.47 -28.86 23.92
C ALA A 19 -12.70 -27.62 23.47
N LEU A 20 -11.39 -27.76 23.28
CA LEU A 20 -10.56 -26.76 22.63
C LEU A 20 -10.96 -26.73 21.15
N VAL A 21 -11.95 -25.93 20.78
CA VAL A 21 -12.23 -25.63 19.38
C VAL A 21 -11.12 -24.71 18.90
N ALA A 22 -10.07 -25.30 18.33
CA ALA A 22 -9.09 -24.58 17.55
C ALA A 22 -9.82 -24.00 16.33
N LEU A 23 -10.26 -22.74 16.42
CA LEU A 23 -10.67 -21.94 15.28
C LEU A 23 -9.45 -21.80 14.36
N LEU A 24 -9.35 -22.69 13.39
CA LEU A 24 -8.53 -22.49 12.20
C LEU A 24 -9.13 -21.29 11.47
N VAL A 25 -8.63 -20.09 11.76
CA VAL A 25 -8.83 -18.94 10.89
C VAL A 25 -8.06 -19.29 9.62
N PRO A 26 -8.72 -19.56 8.47
CA PRO A 26 -7.99 -19.65 7.23
C PRO A 26 -7.27 -18.30 7.07
N GLY A 27 -5.94 -18.33 7.09
CA GLY A 27 -5.14 -17.16 6.76
C GLY A 27 -5.65 -16.65 5.43
N THR A 28 -6.21 -15.44 5.42
CA THR A 28 -6.68 -14.82 4.19
C THR A 28 -5.46 -14.66 3.30
N ALA A 29 -5.27 -15.61 2.36
CA ALA A 29 -4.35 -15.44 1.28
C ALA A 29 -4.79 -14.15 0.57
N HIS A 30 -4.07 -13.06 0.83
CA HIS A 30 -4.31 -11.80 0.14
C HIS A 30 -4.07 -12.10 -1.33
N ALA A 31 -5.14 -12.10 -2.14
CA ALA A 31 -5.03 -12.25 -3.56
C ALA A 31 -3.96 -11.27 -4.07
N ALA A 32 -3.09 -11.74 -4.97
CA ALA A 32 -2.07 -10.89 -5.55
C ALA A 32 -2.74 -9.62 -6.12
N PRO A 33 -2.15 -8.43 -5.93
CA PRO A 33 -2.77 -7.21 -6.40
C PRO A 33 -3.04 -7.30 -7.90
N ALA A 34 -4.24 -6.90 -8.32
CA ALA A 34 -4.57 -6.83 -9.73
C ALA A 34 -3.55 -5.94 -10.46
N LYS A 35 -2.96 -6.45 -11.54
CA LYS A 35 -1.94 -5.76 -12.33
C LYS A 35 -2.54 -5.09 -13.56
N LEU A 36 -1.96 -3.97 -13.95
CA LEU A 36 -2.31 -3.27 -15.19
C LEU A 36 -1.14 -3.33 -16.17
N SER A 37 -1.46 -3.34 -17.47
CA SER A 37 -0.50 -2.98 -18.50
C SER A 37 -0.21 -1.48 -18.43
N HIS A 38 0.91 -1.06 -19.03
CA HIS A 38 1.23 0.36 -19.13
C HIS A 38 0.11 1.16 -19.82
N ALA A 39 -0.41 0.66 -20.95
CA ALA A 39 -1.47 1.33 -21.70
C ALA A 39 -2.76 1.47 -20.90
N SER A 40 -3.17 0.44 -20.16
CA SER A 40 -4.35 0.50 -19.29
C SER A 40 -4.17 1.48 -18.13
N ALA A 41 -2.97 1.52 -17.54
CA ALA A 41 -2.66 2.49 -16.48
C ALA A 41 -2.72 3.93 -17.01
N VAL A 42 -2.04 4.23 -18.12
CA VAL A 42 -2.03 5.55 -18.76
C VAL A 42 -3.44 5.98 -19.17
N SER A 43 -4.26 5.08 -19.71
CA SER A 43 -5.65 5.39 -20.06
C SER A 43 -6.46 5.87 -18.84
N LYS A 44 -6.33 5.20 -17.70
CA LYS A 44 -7.00 5.60 -16.44
C LYS A 44 -6.51 6.95 -15.91
N LEU A 45 -5.21 7.20 -15.99
CA LEU A 45 -4.61 8.48 -15.56
C LEU A 45 -5.08 9.63 -16.45
N ASN A 46 -5.06 9.44 -17.78
CA ASN A 46 -5.51 10.43 -18.75
C ASN A 46 -7.00 10.76 -18.58
N ALA A 47 -7.85 9.76 -18.32
CA ALA A 47 -9.28 9.97 -18.07
C ALA A 47 -9.57 10.85 -16.84
N THR A 48 -8.62 10.96 -15.89
CA THR A 48 -8.76 11.85 -14.72
C THR A 48 -8.38 13.29 -15.05
N GLY A 49 -7.44 13.51 -15.96
CA GLY A 49 -6.90 14.84 -16.30
C GLY A 49 -5.89 15.38 -15.28
N GLY A 50 -4.88 16.10 -15.76
CA GLY A 50 -3.84 16.70 -14.92
C GLY A 50 -2.86 15.71 -14.29
N ILE A 51 -2.75 14.50 -14.84
CA ILE A 51 -1.70 13.53 -14.51
C ILE A 51 -0.92 13.26 -15.80
N GLY A 52 0.33 13.74 -15.84
CA GLY A 52 1.27 13.48 -16.93
C GLY A 52 2.25 12.37 -16.58
N LEU A 53 2.98 11.90 -17.60
CA LEU A 53 4.09 10.97 -17.47
C LEU A 53 5.26 11.49 -18.31
N SER A 54 6.46 11.47 -17.74
CA SER A 54 7.69 11.93 -18.38
C SER A 54 8.75 10.85 -18.26
N SER A 55 9.39 10.49 -19.37
CA SER A 55 10.48 9.53 -19.45
C SER A 55 11.69 10.18 -20.11
N SER A 56 12.84 10.09 -19.47
CA SER A 56 14.10 10.61 -20.03
C SER A 56 14.54 9.86 -21.29
N GLY A 57 14.25 8.56 -21.37
CA GLY A 57 14.47 7.72 -22.55
C GLY A 57 13.35 7.77 -23.59
N GLY A 58 12.27 8.51 -23.36
CA GLY A 58 11.12 8.59 -24.28
C GLY A 58 10.42 7.24 -24.50
N CYS A 59 10.43 6.35 -23.50
CA CYS A 59 9.98 4.97 -23.63
C CYS A 59 9.26 4.46 -22.38
N SER A 60 8.57 3.33 -22.52
CA SER A 60 7.81 2.66 -21.45
C SER A 60 8.22 1.20 -21.21
N ASN A 61 9.38 0.79 -21.73
CA ASN A 61 9.90 -0.56 -21.51
C ASN A 61 10.38 -0.73 -20.06
N ARG A 62 9.72 -1.59 -19.31
CA ARG A 62 10.04 -1.90 -17.92
C ARG A 62 11.48 -2.41 -17.71
N ASN A 63 12.07 -3.04 -18.71
CA ASN A 63 13.41 -3.61 -18.59
C ASN A 63 14.53 -2.61 -18.95
N ASN A 64 14.21 -1.32 -19.07
CA ASN A 64 15.17 -0.27 -19.36
C ASN A 64 15.03 0.87 -18.33
N SER A 65 16.12 1.18 -17.62
CA SER A 65 16.15 2.14 -16.51
C SER A 65 16.01 3.61 -16.93
N THR A 66 16.07 3.93 -18.22
CA THR A 66 15.77 5.30 -18.72
C THR A 66 14.30 5.49 -19.09
N CYS A 67 13.53 4.40 -19.16
CA CYS A 67 12.10 4.46 -19.43
C CYS A 67 11.32 4.82 -18.17
N THR A 68 10.11 5.34 -18.35
CA THR A 68 9.12 5.42 -17.27
C THR A 68 8.00 4.44 -17.62
N SER A 69 8.02 3.28 -16.98
CA SER A 69 7.08 2.21 -17.27
C SER A 69 6.00 2.11 -16.20
N LEU A 70 4.79 1.76 -16.61
CA LEU A 70 3.70 1.39 -15.70
C LEU A 70 3.27 -0.06 -15.94
N GLU A 71 4.11 -0.84 -16.60
CA GLU A 71 3.83 -2.24 -16.88
C GLU A 71 3.87 -3.05 -15.57
N GLN A 72 2.85 -3.86 -15.33
CA GLN A 72 2.67 -4.60 -14.08
C GLN A 72 2.55 -3.71 -12.82
N VAL A 73 2.12 -2.46 -12.99
CA VAL A 73 1.74 -1.61 -11.85
C VAL A 73 0.50 -2.19 -11.15
N ASN A 74 0.38 -2.01 -9.84
CA ASN A 74 -0.83 -2.41 -9.13
C ASN A 74 -1.98 -1.46 -9.51
N ALA A 75 -3.15 -2.02 -9.80
CA ALA A 75 -4.36 -1.24 -10.06
C ALA A 75 -4.70 -0.32 -8.88
N ALA A 76 -4.45 -0.77 -7.64
CA ALA A 76 -4.63 0.04 -6.44
C ALA A 76 -3.71 1.26 -6.39
N SER A 77 -2.43 1.12 -6.80
CA SER A 77 -1.51 2.25 -6.88
C SER A 77 -2.02 3.32 -7.84
N ILE A 78 -2.50 2.93 -9.03
CA ILE A 78 -3.09 3.87 -9.99
C ILE A 78 -4.34 4.56 -9.44
N SER A 79 -5.21 3.81 -8.75
CA SER A 79 -6.37 4.40 -8.07
C SER A 79 -5.96 5.43 -7.01
N ASP A 80 -4.90 5.16 -6.25
CA ASP A 80 -4.40 6.10 -5.24
C ASP A 80 -3.70 7.32 -5.84
N VAL A 81 -3.04 7.20 -7.01
CA VAL A 81 -2.56 8.36 -7.78
C VAL A 81 -3.73 9.27 -8.16
N ILE A 82 -4.82 8.68 -8.66
CA ILE A 82 -6.04 9.41 -9.02
C ILE A 82 -6.64 10.09 -7.79
N THR A 83 -6.67 9.39 -6.66
CA THR A 83 -7.13 9.95 -5.37
C THR A 83 -6.25 11.14 -4.95
N LEU A 84 -4.92 11.01 -5.02
CA LEU A 84 -3.99 12.11 -4.73
C LEU A 84 -4.23 13.31 -5.64
N ARG A 85 -4.40 13.10 -6.95
CA ARG A 85 -4.70 14.16 -7.93
C ARG A 85 -5.98 14.93 -7.56
N LYS A 86 -7.04 14.20 -7.21
CA LYS A 86 -8.34 14.78 -6.86
C LYS A 86 -8.30 15.50 -5.52
N ALA A 87 -7.65 14.92 -4.51
CA ALA A 87 -7.60 15.47 -3.16
C ALA A 87 -6.67 16.69 -3.05
N SER A 88 -5.54 16.68 -3.78
CA SER A 88 -4.59 17.79 -3.78
C SER A 88 -4.95 18.92 -4.73
N GLY A 89 -5.70 18.62 -5.80
CA GLY A 89 -5.92 19.57 -6.90
C GLY A 89 -4.66 19.83 -7.74
N CYS A 90 -3.49 19.30 -7.37
CA CYS A 90 -2.22 19.51 -8.04
C CYS A 90 -2.13 18.76 -9.37
N ALA A 91 -1.47 19.36 -10.36
CA ALA A 91 -0.96 18.60 -11.48
C ALA A 91 0.13 17.63 -10.99
N LEU A 92 0.04 16.37 -11.43
CA LEU A 92 1.02 15.33 -11.11
C LEU A 92 1.81 14.98 -12.38
N THR A 93 3.12 14.81 -12.27
CA THR A 93 3.96 14.29 -13.35
C THR A 93 4.69 13.06 -12.85
N ILE A 94 4.34 11.89 -13.37
CA ILE A 94 5.02 10.63 -13.08
C ILE A 94 6.38 10.62 -13.80
N THR A 95 7.45 10.34 -13.07
CA THR A 95 8.83 10.31 -13.61
C THR A 95 9.48 8.93 -13.49
N GLY A 96 8.92 8.06 -12.65
CA GLY A 96 9.39 6.70 -12.43
C GLY A 96 8.20 5.84 -12.03
N GLY A 97 8.26 4.57 -12.38
CA GLY A 97 7.18 3.64 -12.11
C GLY A 97 7.74 2.28 -11.81
N THR A 98 7.74 1.43 -12.81
CA THR A 98 7.95 -0.01 -12.63
C THR A 98 9.23 -0.52 -13.26
N GLU A 99 9.97 0.36 -13.95
CA GLU A 99 11.23 0.05 -14.63
C GLU A 99 12.31 -0.54 -13.70
N VAL A 100 13.31 -1.19 -14.30
CA VAL A 100 14.52 -1.65 -13.60
C VAL A 100 15.38 -0.47 -13.15
N GLY A 101 16.28 -0.71 -12.18
CA GLY A 101 17.19 0.30 -11.63
C GLY A 101 16.81 0.78 -10.22
N HIS A 102 15.64 0.36 -9.73
CA HIS A 102 15.17 0.64 -8.37
C HIS A 102 15.55 -0.46 -7.37
N ALA A 103 15.55 -0.13 -6.08
CA ALA A 103 15.76 -1.10 -5.01
C ALA A 103 14.68 -2.21 -5.04
N ALA A 104 15.13 -3.45 -4.85
CA ALA A 104 14.25 -4.62 -4.76
C ALA A 104 13.50 -4.65 -3.41
N GLY A 105 12.44 -5.44 -3.34
CA GLY A 105 11.67 -5.67 -2.11
C GLY A 105 10.19 -5.93 -2.39
N THR A 106 9.46 -6.40 -1.38
CA THR A 106 8.02 -6.71 -1.50
C THR A 106 7.21 -5.51 -1.97
N TYR A 107 7.38 -4.35 -1.33
CA TYR A 107 6.69 -3.10 -1.66
C TYR A 107 7.61 -2.17 -2.46
N SER A 108 7.94 -2.57 -3.69
CA SER A 108 8.91 -1.89 -4.56
C SER A 108 8.28 -1.38 -5.87
N HIS A 109 9.07 -0.62 -6.63
CA HIS A 109 8.78 -0.23 -8.03
C HIS A 109 8.53 -1.45 -8.90
N TRP A 110 9.43 -2.44 -8.83
CA TRP A 110 9.31 -3.70 -9.57
C TRP A 110 8.07 -4.52 -9.17
N ASN A 111 7.51 -4.30 -7.99
CA ASN A 111 6.27 -4.96 -7.60
C ASN A 111 5.03 -4.06 -7.76
N GLY A 112 5.16 -2.89 -8.39
CA GLY A 112 4.05 -2.01 -8.74
C GLY A 112 3.45 -1.23 -7.57
N TYR A 113 4.14 -1.19 -6.44
CA TYR A 113 3.71 -0.46 -5.23
C TYR A 113 4.20 0.99 -5.21
N LYS A 114 5.22 1.32 -6.00
CA LYS A 114 5.86 2.62 -5.96
C LYS A 114 5.73 3.37 -7.28
N ILE A 115 5.54 4.68 -7.20
CA ILE A 115 5.53 5.59 -8.35
C ILE A 115 6.24 6.87 -7.92
N ASP A 116 7.11 7.37 -8.79
CA ASP A 116 7.84 8.60 -8.56
C ASP A 116 7.12 9.79 -9.21
N PHE A 117 7.05 10.91 -8.49
CA PHE A 117 6.51 12.16 -9.01
C PHE A 117 7.55 13.27 -9.03
N SER A 118 7.47 14.12 -10.06
CA SER A 118 8.18 15.40 -10.08
C SER A 118 7.84 16.22 -8.83
N PRO A 119 8.83 16.89 -8.21
CA PRO A 119 8.65 17.53 -6.93
C PRO A 119 8.18 18.97 -7.08
N THR A 120 6.99 19.13 -7.64
CA THR A 120 6.40 20.46 -7.78
C THR A 120 6.10 21.05 -6.41
N SER A 121 6.11 22.39 -6.32
CA SER A 121 5.76 23.11 -5.11
C SER A 121 4.34 22.78 -4.63
N CYS A 122 3.39 22.58 -5.56
CA CYS A 122 2.02 22.18 -5.23
C CYS A 122 1.99 20.84 -4.48
N VAL A 123 2.59 19.79 -5.07
CA VAL A 123 2.62 18.46 -4.45
C VAL A 123 3.35 18.53 -3.10
N GLY A 124 4.47 19.25 -3.05
CA GLY A 124 5.24 19.41 -1.81
C GLY A 124 4.47 20.10 -0.70
N ASN A 125 3.78 21.20 -0.98
CA ASN A 125 2.97 21.91 0.01
C ASN A 125 1.79 21.04 0.49
N TYR A 126 1.12 20.34 -0.43
CA TYR A 126 0.02 19.45 -0.07
C TYR A 126 0.48 18.31 0.84
N VAL A 127 1.55 17.60 0.47
CA VAL A 127 2.09 16.48 1.25
C VAL A 127 2.54 16.96 2.63
N THR A 128 3.33 18.02 2.70
CA THR A 128 3.89 18.48 3.99
C THR A 128 2.87 19.16 4.89
N GLY A 129 1.82 19.78 4.33
CA GLY A 129 0.74 20.41 5.10
C GLY A 129 -0.40 19.48 5.50
N SER A 130 -0.62 18.38 4.77
CA SER A 130 -1.79 17.50 4.98
C SER A 130 -1.45 16.15 5.61
N PHE A 131 -0.21 15.67 5.48
CA PHE A 131 0.17 14.32 5.90
C PHE A 131 1.02 14.34 7.17
N THR A 132 0.95 13.25 7.94
CA THR A 132 1.71 13.10 9.18
C THR A 132 3.18 12.92 8.87
N ARG A 133 4.04 13.81 9.36
CA ARG A 133 5.49 13.60 9.31
C ARG A 133 5.87 12.37 10.14
N ILE A 134 6.66 11.48 9.55
CA ILE A 134 7.22 10.31 10.25
C ILE A 134 8.76 10.38 10.24
N ALA A 135 9.40 9.39 10.86
CA ALA A 135 10.86 9.29 10.87
C ALA A 135 11.43 9.34 9.44
N ASN A 136 12.60 9.95 9.28
CA ASN A 136 13.29 9.92 7.99
C ASN A 136 13.60 8.46 7.60
N ARG A 137 13.72 8.20 6.30
CA ARG A 137 14.21 6.91 5.80
C ARG A 137 15.71 6.78 6.11
N GLY A 138 16.24 5.56 6.08
CA GLY A 138 17.65 5.29 6.42
C GLY A 138 18.69 6.09 5.62
N ASP A 139 18.33 6.62 4.45
CA ASP A 139 19.17 7.49 3.62
C ASP A 139 18.95 9.00 3.88
N GLY A 140 18.17 9.35 4.90
CA GLY A 140 17.88 10.72 5.29
C GLY A 140 16.66 11.36 4.61
N ALA A 141 16.00 10.68 3.66
CA ALA A 141 14.82 11.22 2.99
C ALA A 141 13.70 11.52 3.99
N ALA A 142 13.16 12.74 3.95
CA ALA A 142 12.03 13.13 4.80
C ALA A 142 10.77 12.36 4.38
N ARG A 143 10.08 11.72 5.33
CA ARG A 143 8.90 10.89 5.04
C ARG A 143 7.61 11.44 5.64
N TYR A 144 6.53 11.29 4.90
CA TYR A 144 5.19 11.71 5.27
C TYR A 144 4.19 10.59 5.00
N ARG A 145 3.25 10.38 5.91
CA ARG A 145 2.24 9.32 5.81
C ARG A 145 0.84 9.91 5.67
N SER A 146 0.14 9.54 4.61
CA SER A 146 -1.26 9.93 4.43
C SER A 146 -2.18 9.15 5.38
N ALA A 147 -3.41 9.63 5.56
CA ALA A 147 -4.41 8.92 6.36
C ALA A 147 -4.76 7.52 5.81
N ALA A 148 -4.58 7.30 4.49
CA ALA A 148 -4.76 5.99 3.85
C ALA A 148 -3.57 5.04 4.05
N GLY A 149 -2.51 5.48 4.74
CA GLY A 149 -1.32 4.67 5.00
C GLY A 149 -0.29 4.67 3.87
N ASN A 150 -0.43 5.52 2.85
CA ASN A 150 0.59 5.70 1.80
C ASN A 150 1.75 6.52 2.35
N VAL A 151 2.97 6.17 1.94
CA VAL A 151 4.20 6.82 2.44
C VAL A 151 4.89 7.56 1.31
N TYR A 152 5.18 8.83 1.55
CA TYR A 152 5.79 9.77 0.63
C TYR A 152 7.18 10.12 1.15
N ALA A 153 8.23 9.66 0.47
CA ALA A 153 9.61 10.01 0.75
C ALA A 153 10.06 11.15 -0.18
N ARG A 154 10.54 12.25 0.41
CA ARG A 154 11.14 13.34 -0.34
C ARG A 154 12.60 13.03 -0.59
N GLU A 155 12.90 12.53 -1.79
CA GLU A 155 14.26 12.47 -2.31
C GLU A 155 14.63 13.80 -2.95
N SER A 156 15.90 14.03 -3.27
CA SER A 156 16.39 15.34 -3.72
C SER A 156 15.60 15.90 -4.92
N ASN A 157 15.41 15.08 -5.95
CA ASN A 157 14.85 15.49 -7.23
C ASN A 157 13.45 14.92 -7.54
N HIS A 158 12.85 14.13 -6.63
CA HIS A 158 11.48 13.62 -6.81
C HIS A 158 10.81 13.23 -5.48
N TRP A 159 9.53 12.86 -5.56
CA TRP A 159 8.81 12.16 -4.51
C TRP A 159 8.77 10.69 -4.85
N ASP A 160 9.34 9.85 -3.98
CA ASP A 160 9.24 8.41 -4.02
C ASP A 160 8.02 8.02 -3.15
N VAL A 161 6.96 7.50 -3.78
CA VAL A 161 5.69 7.24 -3.10
C VAL A 161 5.36 5.76 -3.11
N THR A 162 5.19 5.17 -1.93
CA THR A 162 4.68 3.81 -1.77
C THR A 162 3.18 3.84 -1.49
N PHE A 163 2.41 3.24 -2.41
CA PHE A 163 0.96 3.11 -2.34
C PHE A 163 0.57 1.78 -1.70
N CYS A 164 -0.03 1.85 -0.52
CA CYS A 164 -0.33 0.70 0.31
C CYS A 164 -1.78 0.24 0.24
N GLY A 165 -2.69 1.02 -0.35
CA GLY A 165 -4.09 0.62 -0.52
C GLY A 165 -4.77 0.18 0.80
N GLY A 166 -4.40 0.81 1.92
CA GLY A 166 -4.89 0.47 3.27
C GLY A 166 -4.24 -0.75 3.93
N SER A 167 -3.25 -1.40 3.29
CA SER A 167 -2.53 -2.53 3.89
C SER A 167 -1.60 -2.06 5.01
N SER A 168 -1.91 -2.45 6.25
CA SER A 168 -1.07 -2.16 7.42
C SER A 168 0.34 -2.75 7.30
N ALA A 169 0.49 -3.93 6.67
CA ALA A 169 1.79 -4.54 6.41
C ALA A 169 2.64 -3.67 5.46
N CYS A 170 2.04 -3.18 4.37
CA CYS A 170 2.72 -2.24 3.48
C CYS A 170 3.08 -0.95 4.20
N THR A 171 2.12 -0.36 4.92
CA THR A 171 2.33 0.91 5.61
C THR A 171 3.45 0.81 6.64
N SER A 172 3.48 -0.27 7.43
CA SER A 172 4.55 -0.52 8.40
C SER A 172 5.90 -0.67 7.70
N ALA A 173 5.97 -1.49 6.63
CA ALA A 173 7.21 -1.69 5.87
C ALA A 173 7.72 -0.40 5.23
N ALA A 174 6.85 0.41 4.62
CA ALA A 174 7.23 1.66 3.99
C ALA A 174 7.58 2.77 5.00
N SER A 175 7.06 2.67 6.23
CA SER A 175 7.35 3.60 7.33
C SER A 175 8.59 3.22 8.14
N SER A 176 9.19 2.06 7.88
CA SER A 176 10.40 1.56 8.56
C SER A 176 11.64 2.28 8.07
#